data_AF-A0A0M2K6L8-F1
#
_entry.id   AF-A0A0M2K6L8-F1
#
_cell.length_a   1.000
_cell.length_b   1.000
_cell.length_c   1.000
_cell.angle_alpha   90.00
_cell.angle_beta   90.00
_cell.angle_gamma   90.00
#
_symmetry.space_group_name_H-M   'P 1'
#
loop_
_entity.id
_entity.type
_entity.pdbx_description
1 polymer ?
#
loop_
_entity_poly.entity_id
_entity_poly.type
_entity_poly.pdbx_seq_one_letter_code
_entity_poly.pdbx_strand_id
1 'polypeptide(L)'
;MTTTEQLPAEFDDALVHRLYYGHFFCHIFHQDYIVRKGADVHALKEKMLSILNARGTQYPAEHNVGHIYHASPAMRAFYQQFDPTNNLNPGIGKTTKARNWGDEKQTAPASQEQPLSAKD
;
A
#
# COMPACT_ATOMS: atom_id res chain seq x y z
N MET A 1 10.27 14.81 13.84
CA MET A 1 9.31 13.95 13.12
C MET A 1 8.27 13.49 14.12
N THR A 2 7.01 13.86 13.96
CA THR A 2 5.93 13.35 14.83
C THR A 2 5.56 11.94 14.38
N THR A 3 5.34 11.03 15.32
CA THR A 3 4.85 9.67 15.03
C THR A 3 3.39 9.69 14.58
N THR A 4 2.60 10.62 15.11
CA THR A 4 1.20 10.83 14.75
C THR A 4 1.04 11.57 13.43
N GLU A 5 0.11 11.08 12.60
CA GLU A 5 -0.32 11.73 11.37
C GLU A 5 -0.94 13.11 11.62
N GLN A 6 -0.73 14.01 10.67
CA GLN A 6 -1.45 15.28 10.57
C GLN A 6 -2.02 15.36 9.15
N LEU A 7 -3.29 15.00 8.99
CA LEU A 7 -3.97 15.18 7.71
C LEU A 7 -4.23 16.67 7.47
N PRO A 8 -4.06 17.17 6.24
CA PRO A 8 -4.45 18.53 5.88
C PRO A 8 -5.96 18.77 6.11
N ALA A 9 -6.35 20.03 6.34
CA ALA A 9 -7.74 20.40 6.62
C ALA A 9 -8.75 20.00 5.52
N GLU A 10 -8.28 19.82 4.28
CA GLU A 10 -9.13 19.36 3.16
C GLU A 10 -9.72 17.95 3.36
N PHE A 11 -9.24 17.19 4.35
CA PHE A 11 -9.76 15.86 4.70
C PHE A 11 -10.91 15.91 5.71
N ASP A 12 -11.08 17.00 6.45
CA ASP A 12 -12.03 17.08 7.59
C ASP A 12 -13.49 16.95 7.12
N ASP A 13 -13.81 17.47 5.94
CA ASP A 13 -15.14 17.34 5.34
C ASP A 13 -15.41 15.94 4.79
N ALA A 14 -14.38 15.14 4.50
CA ALA A 14 -14.54 13.78 4.00
C ALA A 14 -14.69 12.73 5.11
N LEU A 15 -14.22 13.03 6.33
CA LEU A 15 -14.08 12.05 7.41
C LEU A 15 -15.03 12.32 8.58
N VAL A 16 -15.72 11.27 9.04
CA VAL A 16 -16.52 11.28 10.28
C VAL A 16 -15.64 10.94 11.48
N HIS A 17 -14.82 9.89 11.36
CA HIS A 17 -13.90 9.45 12.42
C HIS A 17 -12.54 9.05 11.85
N ARG A 18 -11.53 9.21 12.70
CA ARG A 18 -10.14 8.78 12.49
C ARG A 18 -9.76 7.91 13.68
N LEU A 19 -9.48 6.64 13.43
CA LEU A 19 -9.15 5.65 14.46
C LEU A 19 -7.67 5.29 14.30
N TYR A 20 -6.88 5.61 15.32
CA TYR A 20 -5.44 5.36 15.32
C TYR A 20 -5.07 4.40 16.44
N TYR A 21 -4.53 3.25 16.07
CA TYR A 21 -4.08 2.20 17.00
C TYR A 21 -2.99 1.37 16.33
N GLY A 22 -2.24 0.59 17.09
CA GLY A 22 -1.20 -0.27 16.51
C GLY A 22 -0.09 -0.65 17.47
N HIS A 23 0.99 -1.17 16.89
CA HIS A 23 2.16 -1.66 17.60
C HIS A 23 3.17 -0.52 17.77
N PHE A 24 2.98 0.27 18.84
CA PHE A 24 3.72 1.53 19.05
C PHE A 24 5.24 1.39 18.94
N PHE A 25 5.84 0.39 19.59
CA PHE A 25 7.31 0.20 19.56
C PHE A 25 7.83 -0.35 18.22
N CYS A 26 6.98 -1.01 17.44
CA CYS A 26 7.31 -1.47 16.08
C CYS A 26 7.11 -0.37 15.03
N HIS A 27 6.56 0.79 15.42
CA HIS A 27 6.16 1.87 14.52
C HIS A 27 5.18 1.43 13.42
N ILE A 28 4.36 0.41 13.72
CA ILE A 28 3.28 -0.06 12.85
C ILE A 28 1.97 0.53 13.38
N PHE A 29 1.28 1.30 12.54
CA PHE A 29 0.00 1.93 12.88
C PHE A 29 -1.09 1.52 11.90
N HIS A 30 -2.23 1.11 12.45
CA HIS A 30 -3.50 0.99 11.76
C HIS A 30 -4.20 2.35 11.81
N GLN A 31 -4.56 2.85 10.63
CA GLN A 31 -5.22 4.12 10.45
C GLN A 31 -6.54 3.87 9.74
N ASP A 32 -7.59 3.72 10.53
CA ASP A 32 -8.92 3.40 10.04
C ASP A 32 -9.76 4.68 9.96
N TYR A 33 -10.35 4.92 8.79
CA TYR A 33 -11.10 6.14 8.49
C TYR A 33 -12.56 5.82 8.21
N ILE A 34 -13.47 6.41 8.99
CA ILE A 34 -14.91 6.37 8.69
C ILE A 34 -15.22 7.53 7.77
N VAL A 35 -15.50 7.23 6.50
CA VAL A 35 -15.70 8.23 5.44
C VAL A 35 -17.19 8.65 5.36
N ARG A 36 -17.46 9.93 5.13
CA ARG A 36 -18.83 10.42 4.90
C ARG A 36 -19.43 9.78 3.65
N LYS A 37 -20.72 9.44 3.74
CA LYS A 37 -21.48 8.89 2.61
C LYS A 37 -21.47 9.87 1.43
N GLY A 38 -21.16 9.36 0.24
CA GLY A 38 -21.11 10.14 -1.01
C GLY A 38 -19.75 10.71 -1.35
N ALA A 39 -18.75 10.64 -0.46
CA ALA A 39 -17.39 10.99 -0.81
C ALA A 39 -16.76 9.92 -1.74
N ASP A 40 -15.88 10.36 -2.63
CA ASP A 40 -15.08 9.45 -3.45
C ASP A 40 -13.95 8.83 -2.62
N VAL A 41 -14.22 7.63 -2.11
CA VAL A 41 -13.27 6.87 -1.28
C VAL A 41 -12.01 6.52 -2.05
N HIS A 42 -12.09 6.31 -3.36
CA HIS A 42 -10.93 5.96 -4.17
C HIS A 42 -9.99 7.16 -4.30
N ALA A 43 -10.52 8.31 -4.71
CA ALA A 43 -9.73 9.54 -4.79
C ALA A 43 -9.16 9.94 -3.42
N LEU A 44 -9.95 9.81 -2.35
CA LEU A 44 -9.52 10.08 -0.99
C LEU A 44 -8.34 9.19 -0.58
N LYS A 45 -8.44 7.88 -0.85
CA LYS A 45 -7.37 6.92 -0.59
C LYS A 45 -6.09 7.29 -1.34
N GLU A 46 -6.16 7.57 -2.64
CA GLU A 46 -4.97 7.92 -3.42
C GLU A 46 -4.28 9.19 -2.89
N LYS A 47 -5.06 10.19 -2.42
CA LYS A 47 -4.51 11.36 -1.72
C LYS A 47 -3.83 11.01 -0.39
N MET A 48 -4.41 10.11 0.41
CA MET A 48 -3.75 9.67 1.65
C MET A 48 -2.45 8.91 1.37
N LEU A 49 -2.45 8.04 0.35
CA LEU A 49 -1.27 7.28 -0.04
C LEU A 49 -0.14 8.20 -0.56
N SER A 50 -0.46 9.30 -1.24
CA SER A 50 0.56 10.27 -1.67
C SER A 50 1.24 10.97 -0.48
N ILE A 51 0.49 11.28 0.59
CA ILE A 51 1.05 11.82 1.84
C ILE A 51 2.00 10.80 2.48
N LEU A 52 1.60 9.53 2.55
CA LEU A 52 2.45 8.46 3.09
C LEU A 52 3.71 8.25 2.24
N ASN A 53 3.59 8.30 0.91
CA ASN A 53 4.74 8.22 0.00
C ASN A 53 5.71 9.38 0.22
N ALA A 54 5.20 10.61 0.35
CA ALA A 54 6.04 11.79 0.62
C ALA A 54 6.77 11.70 1.97
N ARG A 55 6.19 10.99 2.95
CA ARG A 55 6.81 10.72 4.25
C ARG A 55 7.82 9.56 4.23
N GLY A 56 7.92 8.83 3.12
CA GLY A 56 8.74 7.61 3.03
C GLY A 56 8.15 6.43 3.81
N THR A 57 6.85 6.45 4.10
CA THR A 57 6.18 5.36 4.81
C THR A 57 5.95 4.18 3.87
N GLN A 58 6.31 2.99 4.32
CA GLN A 58 5.98 1.74 3.62
C GLN A 58 4.61 1.25 4.06
N TYR A 59 3.81 0.83 3.09
CA TYR A 59 2.54 0.15 3.29
C TYR A 59 2.34 -0.88 2.18
N PRO A 60 1.68 -2.01 2.46
CA PRO A 60 1.19 -2.47 3.77
C PRO A 60 2.34 -2.91 4.71
N ALA A 61 2.23 -2.60 6.00
CA ALA A 61 3.27 -2.95 6.98
C ALA A 61 3.20 -4.41 7.44
N GLU A 62 2.00 -4.91 7.75
CA GLU A 62 1.80 -6.29 8.26
C GLU A 62 0.65 -7.05 7.57
N HIS A 63 -0.37 -6.36 7.07
CA HIS A 63 -1.58 -6.98 6.52
C HIS A 63 -1.42 -7.56 5.11
N ASN A 64 -0.23 -7.47 4.52
CA ASN A 64 0.04 -7.85 3.13
C ASN A 64 -0.81 -7.02 2.13
N VAL A 65 -0.58 -7.21 0.82
CA VAL A 65 -1.15 -6.33 -0.23
C VAL A 65 -2.62 -6.63 -0.54
N GLY A 66 -3.06 -7.87 -0.31
CA GLY A 66 -4.39 -8.34 -0.69
C GLY A 66 -4.70 -7.98 -2.15
N HIS A 67 -5.91 -7.49 -2.42
CA HIS A 67 -6.24 -6.83 -3.71
C HIS A 67 -6.36 -5.30 -3.57
N ILE A 68 -5.87 -4.76 -2.46
CA ILE A 68 -6.10 -3.38 -2.03
C ILE A 68 -4.92 -2.49 -2.41
N TYR A 69 -3.70 -3.02 -2.31
CA TYR A 69 -2.44 -2.32 -2.58
C TYR A 69 -1.71 -2.94 -3.78
N HIS A 70 -0.87 -2.15 -4.42
CA HIS A 70 0.03 -2.67 -5.45
C HIS A 70 1.16 -3.47 -4.80
N ALA A 71 1.42 -4.67 -5.30
CA ALA A 71 2.62 -5.41 -4.95
C ALA A 71 3.86 -4.70 -5.50
N SER A 72 4.92 -4.65 -4.70
CA SER A 72 6.23 -4.17 -5.16
C SER A 72 6.76 -5.08 -6.28
N PRO A 73 7.71 -4.60 -7.11
CA PRO A 73 8.33 -5.43 -8.15
C PRO A 73 8.92 -6.74 -7.60
N ALA A 74 9.58 -6.68 -6.43
CA ALA A 74 10.14 -7.85 -5.77
C ALA A 74 9.05 -8.84 -5.34
N MET A 75 7.93 -8.36 -4.78
CA MET A 75 6.80 -9.22 -4.41
C MET A 75 6.14 -9.85 -5.64
N ARG A 76 5.95 -9.09 -6.73
CA ARG A 76 5.41 -9.62 -7.99
C ARG A 76 6.29 -10.72 -8.57
N ALA A 77 7.60 -10.51 -8.61
CA ALA A 77 8.56 -11.51 -9.06
C ALA A 77 8.51 -12.77 -8.19
N PHE A 78 8.43 -12.60 -6.87
CA PHE A 78 8.27 -13.71 -5.94
C PHE A 78 6.97 -14.50 -6.18
N TYR A 79 5.84 -13.81 -6.39
CA TYR A 79 4.57 -14.48 -6.69
C TYR A 79 4.63 -15.28 -8.00
N GLN A 80 5.23 -14.70 -9.05
CA GLN A 80 5.42 -15.37 -10.35
C GLN A 80 6.33 -16.60 -10.25
N GLN A 81 7.39 -16.51 -9.45
CA GLN A 81 8.29 -17.63 -9.21
C GLN A 81 7.58 -18.78 -8.49
N PHE A 82 6.73 -18.48 -7.51
CA PHE A 82 6.05 -19.48 -6.70
C PHE A 82 4.84 -20.10 -7.41
N ASP A 83 4.07 -19.30 -8.14
CA ASP A 83 2.92 -19.75 -8.92
C ASP A 83 3.05 -19.30 -10.38
N PRO A 84 3.88 -19.98 -11.20
CA PRO A 84 4.10 -19.60 -12.60
C PRO A 84 2.83 -19.67 -13.47
N THR A 85 1.77 -20.31 -12.98
CA THR A 85 0.50 -20.49 -13.71
C THR A 85 -0.61 -19.54 -13.28
N ASN A 86 -0.39 -18.73 -12.24
CA ASN A 86 -1.36 -17.80 -11.65
C ASN A 86 -2.71 -18.48 -11.33
N ASN A 87 -2.67 -19.60 -10.59
CA ASN A 87 -3.84 -20.36 -10.13
C ASN A 87 -4.09 -20.24 -8.62
N LEU A 88 -3.10 -19.76 -7.85
CA LEU A 88 -3.13 -19.63 -6.40
C LEU A 88 -3.31 -18.16 -6.02
N ASN A 89 -4.55 -17.79 -5.71
CA ASN A 89 -4.96 -16.42 -5.38
C ASN A 89 -4.68 -15.36 -6.49
N PRO A 90 -5.23 -15.53 -7.71
CA PRO A 90 -4.93 -14.65 -8.83
C PRO A 90 -5.32 -13.19 -8.60
N GLY A 91 -4.45 -12.27 -9.05
CA GLY A 91 -4.66 -10.83 -8.93
C GLY A 91 -4.24 -10.22 -7.58
N ILE A 92 -3.58 -10.99 -6.71
CA ILE A 92 -2.97 -10.46 -5.48
C ILE A 92 -2.00 -9.32 -5.82
N GLY A 93 -2.01 -8.26 -5.01
CA GLY A 93 -1.19 -7.07 -5.24
C GLY A 93 -1.61 -6.24 -6.44
N LYS A 94 -2.90 -6.28 -6.82
CA LYS A 94 -3.44 -5.69 -8.06
C LYS A 94 -2.67 -6.15 -9.32
N THR A 95 -2.23 -7.40 -9.33
CA THR A 95 -1.69 -8.05 -10.53
C THR A 95 -2.81 -8.56 -11.42
N THR A 96 -2.47 -9.12 -12.59
CA THR A 96 -3.46 -9.75 -13.47
C THR A 96 -4.14 -10.95 -12.82
N LYS A 97 -5.41 -11.17 -13.16
CA LYS A 97 -6.18 -12.37 -12.81
C LYS A 97 -6.13 -13.44 -13.91
N ALA A 98 -5.46 -13.17 -15.03
CA ALA A 98 -5.34 -14.09 -16.15
C ALA A 98 -4.39 -15.23 -15.82
N ARG A 99 -4.69 -16.44 -16.31
CA ARG A 99 -3.81 -17.60 -16.22
C ARG A 99 -2.44 -17.31 -16.85
N ASN A 100 -1.41 -17.98 -16.33
CA ASN A 100 -0.02 -17.83 -16.76
C ASN A 100 0.46 -16.38 -16.79
N TRP A 101 -0.06 -15.53 -15.90
CA TRP A 101 0.25 -14.11 -15.79
C TRP A 101 -0.05 -13.27 -17.06
N GLY A 102 -0.84 -13.80 -18.00
CA GLY A 102 -1.08 -13.16 -19.30
C GLY A 102 0.21 -12.89 -20.07
N ASP A 103 0.23 -11.85 -20.90
CA ASP A 103 1.44 -11.38 -21.61
C ASP A 103 2.34 -10.48 -20.76
N GLU A 104 2.13 -10.41 -19.43
CA GLU A 104 3.03 -9.65 -18.55
C GLU A 104 4.42 -10.29 -18.59
N LYS A 105 5.34 -9.67 -19.32
CA LYS A 105 6.73 -10.11 -19.37
C LYS A 105 7.31 -10.11 -17.95
N GLN A 106 8.05 -11.17 -17.65
CA GLN A 106 8.86 -11.29 -16.43
C GLN A 106 9.72 -10.03 -16.28
N THR A 107 9.31 -9.11 -15.42
CA THR A 107 10.20 -8.03 -14.99
C THR A 107 11.12 -8.64 -13.94
N ALA A 108 12.39 -8.82 -14.31
CA ALA A 108 13.44 -9.14 -13.35
C ALA A 108 13.33 -8.20 -12.13
N PRO A 109 13.67 -8.65 -10.91
CA PRO A 109 13.55 -7.82 -9.72
C PRO A 109 14.40 -6.56 -9.93
N ALA A 110 13.74 -5.42 -10.12
CA ALA A 110 14.41 -4.15 -9.98
C ALA A 110 14.86 -4.07 -8.52
N SER A 111 16.17 -3.99 -8.28
CA SER A 111 16.74 -3.60 -7.00
C SER A 111 16.33 -2.15 -6.72
N GLN A 112 15.09 -1.95 -6.27
CA GLN A 112 14.70 -0.73 -5.60
C GLN A 112 15.16 -0.86 -4.15
N GLU A 113 16.46 -0.75 -3.96
CA GLU A 113 16.92 -0.10 -2.72
C GLU A 113 16.38 1.31 -2.79
N GLN A 114 15.29 1.57 -2.05
CA GLN A 114 14.99 2.94 -1.68
C GLN A 114 16.21 3.42 -0.89
N PRO A 115 16.88 4.52 -1.29
CA PRO A 115 18.04 4.98 -0.55
C PRO A 115 17.57 5.26 0.88
N LEU A 116 18.20 4.59 1.86
CA LEU A 116 18.16 5.04 3.23
C LEU A 116 18.62 6.50 3.20
N SER A 117 17.71 7.42 3.46
CA SER A 117 18.06 8.81 3.74
C SER A 117 19.11 8.77 4.85
N ALA A 118 20.35 9.08 4.48
CA ALA A 118 21.40 9.34 5.44
C ALA A 118 20.90 10.49 6.32
N LYS A 119 20.75 10.22 7.61
CA LYS A 119 20.52 11.25 8.61
C LYS A 119 21.90 11.64 9.14
N ASP A 120 22.35 12.83 8.78
CA ASP A 120 23.30 13.60 9.58
C ASP A 120 22.63 14.07 10.88
#